data_AF-A0A4R3AER3-F1
#
_entry.id   AF-A0A4R3AER3-F1
#
_cell.length_a   1.000
_cell.length_b   1.000
_cell.length_c   1.000
_cell.angle_alpha   90.00
_cell.angle_beta   90.00
_cell.angle_gamma   90.00
#
_symmetry.space_group_name_H-M   'P 1'
#
loop_
_entity.id
_entity.type
_entity.pdbx_description
1 polymer ?
#
loop_
_entity_poly.entity_id
_entity_poly.type
_entity_poly.pdbx_seq_one_letter_code
_entity_poly.pdbx_strand_id
1 'polypeptide(L)'
;MKKYEKIAIIFIAFIAICTPLILVAQTDKDIRSDLSRLRNYSIKYDTHVQSMPTKYPEEMKIAEKKYRDQINKIKNGSNKALYLKFLDKATGIDSLKYKDVPGMNYIAMNTVEMQVIRSLPTQLEYYKVVKYSLFILNKDELIRPENVPFLRYKEKLRKRPTSPFK
;
A
#
# COMPACT_ATOMS: atom_id res chain seq x y z
N MET A 1 3.93 6.18 54.40
CA MET A 1 3.25 6.24 53.09
C MET A 1 1.91 5.57 53.18
N LYS A 2 0.83 6.33 52.96
CA LYS A 2 -0.55 5.82 53.07
C LYS A 2 -0.82 4.90 51.87
N LYS A 3 -1.59 3.82 52.06
CA LYS A 3 -1.93 2.81 51.02
C LYS A 3 -2.31 3.44 49.66
N TYR A 4 -2.97 4.60 49.71
CA TYR A 4 -3.43 5.36 48.55
C TYR A 4 -2.32 5.97 47.69
N GLU A 5 -1.16 6.33 48.25
CA GLU A 5 -0.02 6.90 47.49
C GLU A 5 0.62 5.84 46.58
N LYS A 6 0.71 4.58 47.04
CA LYS A 6 1.25 3.48 46.23
C LYS A 6 0.34 3.12 45.05
N ILE A 7 -0.98 3.19 45.25
CA ILE A 7 -1.97 2.92 44.18
C ILE A 7 -1.91 4.01 43.10
N ALA A 8 -1.78 5.28 43.49
CA ALA A 8 -1.67 6.40 42.55
C ALA A 8 -0.42 6.29 41.65
N ILE A 9 0.74 5.91 42.22
CA ILE A 9 1.98 5.74 41.46
C ILE A 9 1.85 4.59 40.43
N ILE A 10 1.23 3.47 40.82
CA ILE A 10 0.99 2.33 39.91
C ILE A 10 0.03 2.75 38.79
N PHE A 11 -1.00 3.53 39.09
CA PHE A 11 -1.97 3.98 38.10
C PHE A 11 -1.34 4.97 37.09
N ILE A 12 -0.50 5.90 37.55
CA ILE A 12 0.24 6.83 36.67
C ILE A 12 1.25 6.08 35.80
N ALA A 13 1.99 5.11 36.37
CA ALA A 13 2.89 4.26 35.61
C ALA A 13 2.14 3.43 34.55
N PHE A 14 0.96 2.91 34.88
CA PHE A 14 0.13 2.16 33.95
C PHE A 14 -0.42 3.03 32.81
N ILE A 15 -0.80 4.29 33.09
CA ILE A 15 -1.21 5.26 32.06
C ILE A 15 -0.03 5.63 31.15
N ALA A 16 1.16 5.86 31.72
CA ALA A 16 2.37 6.20 30.96
C ALA A 16 2.85 5.07 30.02
N ILE A 17 2.58 3.81 30.36
CA ILE A 17 2.90 2.66 29.51
C ILE A 17 1.85 2.48 28.39
N CYS A 18 0.60 2.84 28.63
CA CYS A 18 -0.49 2.66 27.65
C CYS A 18 -0.55 3.75 26.57
N THR A 19 -0.12 4.97 26.84
CA THR A 19 -0.18 6.11 25.89
C THR A 19 0.62 5.92 24.58
N PRO A 20 1.86 5.38 24.56
CA PRO A 20 2.60 5.22 23.31
C PRO A 20 1.97 4.20 22.35
N LEU A 21 1.27 3.18 22.86
CA LEU A 21 0.59 2.17 22.05
C LEU A 21 -0.58 2.75 21.25
N ILE A 22 -1.35 3.66 21.85
CA ILE A 22 -2.50 4.30 21.21
C ILE A 22 -2.05 5.21 20.05
N LEU A 23 -0.98 5.98 20.27
CA LEU A 23 -0.42 6.89 19.24
C LEU A 23 0.08 6.13 18.01
N VAL A 24 0.72 4.97 18.20
CA VAL A 24 1.19 4.11 17.11
C VAL A 24 0.03 3.52 16.32
N ALA A 25 -1.02 3.05 17.00
CA ALA A 25 -2.18 2.45 16.33
C ALA A 25 -2.94 3.45 15.43
N GLN A 26 -3.09 4.70 15.90
CA GLN A 26 -3.72 5.77 15.10
C GLN A 26 -2.85 6.14 13.89
N THR A 27 -1.53 6.20 14.08
CA THR A 27 -0.56 6.46 13.00
C THR A 27 -0.61 5.38 11.91
N ASP A 28 -0.70 4.09 12.27
CA ASP A 28 -0.81 2.99 11.32
C ASP A 28 -2.10 3.08 10.49
N LYS A 29 -3.22 3.50 11.10
CA LYS A 29 -4.50 3.68 10.40
C LYS A 29 -4.42 4.79 9.37
N ASP A 30 -3.80 5.91 9.70
CA ASP A 30 -3.64 7.06 8.80
C ASP A 30 -2.72 6.71 7.62
N ILE A 31 -1.61 6.01 7.89
CA ILE A 31 -0.72 5.50 6.84
C ILE A 31 -1.47 4.57 5.89
N ARG A 32 -2.27 3.62 6.41
CA ARG A 32 -3.09 2.74 5.56
C ARG A 32 -4.08 3.52 4.71
N SER A 33 -4.70 4.56 5.27
CA SER A 33 -5.62 5.44 4.55
C SER A 33 -4.91 6.16 3.40
N ASP A 34 -3.75 6.74 3.67
CA ASP A 34 -2.94 7.44 2.68
C ASP A 34 -2.42 6.51 1.57
N LEU A 35 -1.95 5.31 1.93
CA LEU A 35 -1.59 4.27 0.95
C LEU A 35 -2.83 3.82 0.15
N SER A 36 -4.01 3.75 0.75
CA SER A 36 -5.23 3.40 0.00
C SER A 36 -5.62 4.50 -0.99
N ARG A 37 -5.44 5.78 -0.62
CA ARG A 37 -5.64 6.91 -1.53
C ARG A 37 -4.65 6.89 -2.69
N LEU A 38 -3.36 6.65 -2.41
CA LEU A 38 -2.33 6.54 -3.44
C LEU A 38 -2.72 5.50 -4.50
N ARG A 39 -3.15 4.31 -4.06
CA ARG A 39 -3.64 3.26 -4.94
C ARG A 39 -4.84 3.71 -5.77
N ASN A 40 -5.83 4.35 -5.14
CA ASN A 40 -7.01 4.81 -5.86
C ASN A 40 -6.67 5.89 -6.91
N TYR A 41 -5.70 6.76 -6.62
CA TYR A 41 -5.23 7.75 -7.58
C TYR A 41 -4.41 7.12 -8.71
N SER A 42 -3.58 6.11 -8.44
CA SER A 42 -2.86 5.39 -9.49
C SER A 42 -3.82 4.71 -10.47
N ILE A 43 -4.86 4.04 -9.95
CA ILE A 43 -5.90 3.41 -10.80
C ILE A 43 -6.57 4.44 -11.70
N LYS A 44 -6.97 5.60 -11.15
CA LYS A 44 -7.60 6.67 -11.93
C LYS A 44 -6.65 7.22 -12.98
N TYR A 45 -5.41 7.52 -12.59
CA TYR A 45 -4.38 8.01 -13.50
C TYR A 45 -4.17 7.07 -14.68
N ASP A 46 -3.93 5.78 -14.42
CA ASP A 46 -3.72 4.79 -15.48
C ASP A 46 -4.97 4.60 -16.35
N THR A 47 -6.17 4.61 -15.76
CA THR A 47 -7.44 4.52 -16.51
C THR A 47 -7.58 5.67 -17.50
N HIS A 48 -7.32 6.91 -17.05
CA HIS A 48 -7.44 8.07 -17.92
C HIS A 48 -6.37 8.11 -19.02
N VAL A 49 -5.12 7.74 -18.69
CA VAL A 49 -4.01 7.67 -19.66
C VAL A 49 -4.26 6.60 -20.73
N GLN A 50 -4.79 5.43 -20.37
CA GLN A 50 -4.92 4.30 -21.29
C GLN A 50 -6.24 4.28 -22.08
N SER A 51 -7.35 4.75 -21.50
CA SER A 51 -8.68 4.53 -22.11
C SER A 51 -9.32 5.78 -22.72
N MET A 52 -8.98 6.99 -22.28
CA MET A 52 -9.69 8.21 -22.69
C MET A 52 -8.81 9.50 -22.68
N PRO A 53 -7.63 9.51 -23.32
CA PRO A 53 -6.71 10.66 -23.27
C PRO A 53 -7.30 11.95 -23.85
N THR A 54 -8.28 11.87 -24.76
CA THR A 54 -8.89 13.02 -25.43
C THR A 54 -10.29 13.39 -24.92
N LYS A 55 -10.94 12.52 -24.13
CA LYS A 55 -12.37 12.68 -23.78
C LYS A 55 -12.60 13.53 -22.53
N TYR A 56 -11.68 13.47 -21.56
CA TYR A 56 -11.80 14.21 -20.28
C TYR A 56 -10.44 14.75 -19.80
N PRO A 57 -9.86 15.74 -20.50
CA PRO A 57 -8.50 16.21 -20.23
C PRO A 57 -8.32 16.81 -18.83
N GLU A 58 -9.34 17.48 -18.28
CA GLU A 58 -9.24 18.10 -16.96
C GLU A 58 -9.30 17.08 -15.81
N GLU A 59 -10.14 16.06 -15.92
CA GLU A 59 -10.23 14.98 -14.93
C GLU A 59 -8.94 14.15 -14.89
N MET A 60 -8.32 13.94 -16.05
CA MET A 60 -7.00 13.33 -16.17
C MET A 60 -5.93 14.16 -15.43
N LYS A 61 -5.87 15.48 -15.69
CA LYS A 61 -4.93 16.38 -14.99
C LYS A 61 -5.16 16.36 -13.47
N ILE A 62 -6.41 16.34 -13.02
CA ILE A 62 -6.75 16.27 -11.59
C ILE A 62 -6.29 14.93 -10.98
N ALA A 63 -6.53 13.81 -11.67
CA ALA A 63 -6.11 12.49 -11.21
C ALA A 63 -4.59 12.38 -11.14
N GLU A 64 -3.88 12.83 -12.17
CA GLU A 64 -2.43 12.90 -12.21
C GLU A 64 -1.88 13.76 -11.07
N LYS A 65 -2.42 14.97 -10.90
CA LYS A 65 -1.99 15.88 -9.83
C LYS A 65 -2.17 15.23 -8.45
N LYS A 66 -3.35 14.67 -8.16
CA LYS A 66 -3.62 13.99 -6.89
C LYS A 66 -2.68 12.81 -6.64
N TYR A 67 -2.36 12.06 -7.70
CA TYR A 67 -1.42 10.94 -7.63
C TYR A 67 -0.01 11.42 -7.28
N ARG A 68 0.52 12.40 -8.02
CA ARG A 68 1.85 12.98 -7.79
C ARG A 68 1.96 13.65 -6.42
N ASP A 69 0.94 14.40 -6.02
CA ASP A 69 0.88 15.05 -4.71
C ASP A 69 0.94 14.00 -3.58
N GLN A 70 0.23 12.87 -3.74
CA GLN A 70 0.25 11.79 -2.75
C GLN A 70 1.61 11.07 -2.71
N ILE A 71 2.27 10.83 -3.86
CA ILE A 71 3.64 10.32 -3.90
C ILE A 71 4.57 11.27 -3.15
N ASN A 72 4.49 12.57 -3.43
CA ASN A 72 5.34 13.57 -2.81
C ASN A 72 5.12 13.61 -1.28
N LYS A 73 3.86 13.55 -0.83
CA LYS A 73 3.52 13.47 0.60
C LYS A 73 4.17 12.25 1.29
N ILE A 74 4.15 11.08 0.63
CA ILE A 74 4.66 9.83 1.20
C ILE A 74 6.20 9.77 1.16
N LYS A 75 6.78 10.16 0.03
CA LYS A 75 8.22 10.04 -0.27
C LYS A 75 9.05 11.15 0.37
N ASN A 76 8.54 12.39 0.33
CA ASN A 76 9.27 13.60 0.69
C ASN A 76 8.65 14.35 1.88
N GLY A 77 7.50 13.92 2.40
CA GLY A 77 6.86 14.55 3.55
C GLY A 77 7.55 14.26 4.89
N SER A 78 7.21 15.04 5.92
CA SER A 78 7.76 14.92 7.28
C SER A 78 7.58 13.53 7.91
N ASN A 79 6.53 12.81 7.50
CA ASN A 79 6.21 11.48 8.02
C ASN A 79 6.88 10.33 7.25
N LYS A 80 7.82 10.61 6.33
CA LYS A 80 8.54 9.60 5.51
C LYS A 80 9.00 8.38 6.32
N ALA A 81 9.63 8.62 7.46
CA ALA A 81 10.15 7.56 8.32
C ALA A 81 9.05 6.63 8.88
N LEU A 82 7.88 7.18 9.17
CA LEU A 82 6.73 6.42 9.65
C LEU A 82 6.17 5.51 8.55
N TYR A 83 6.08 6.01 7.32
CA TYR A 83 5.70 5.19 6.16
C TYR A 83 6.67 4.03 5.93
N LEU A 84 7.98 4.30 5.99
CA LEU A 84 9.00 3.27 5.86
C LEU A 84 8.86 2.20 6.94
N LYS A 85 8.76 2.62 8.21
CA LYS A 85 8.58 1.70 9.35
C LYS A 85 7.32 0.84 9.20
N PHE A 86 6.21 1.45 8.77
CA PHE A 86 4.97 0.73 8.48
C PHE A 86 5.16 -0.31 7.38
N LEU A 87 5.76 0.08 6.25
CA LEU A 87 6.00 -0.79 5.10
C LEU A 87 6.98 -1.92 5.43
N ASP A 88 8.02 -1.66 6.23
CA ASP A 88 8.97 -2.67 6.70
C ASP A 88 8.27 -3.72 7.56
N LYS A 89 7.44 -3.27 8.51
CA LYS A 89 6.63 -4.16 9.34
C LYS A 89 5.66 -4.97 8.48
N ALA A 90 4.93 -4.30 7.58
CA ALA A 90 3.90 -4.92 6.76
C ALA A 90 4.46 -5.91 5.72
N THR A 91 5.66 -5.65 5.19
CA THR A 91 6.30 -6.53 4.20
C THR A 91 7.21 -7.59 4.81
N GLY A 92 7.57 -7.44 6.08
CA GLY A 92 8.35 -8.38 6.88
C GLY A 92 7.50 -9.12 7.92
N ILE A 93 7.63 -8.71 9.19
CA ILE A 93 7.09 -9.41 10.37
C ILE A 93 5.57 -9.66 10.26
N ASP A 94 4.82 -8.67 9.80
CA ASP A 94 3.36 -8.74 9.70
C ASP A 94 2.87 -9.22 8.32
N SER A 95 3.75 -9.74 7.46
CA SER A 95 3.41 -10.09 6.08
C SER A 95 2.22 -11.06 5.94
N LEU A 96 2.06 -11.99 6.88
CA LEU A 96 0.93 -12.93 6.92
C LEU A 96 -0.43 -12.21 7.02
N LYS A 97 -0.50 -11.05 7.70
CA LYS A 97 -1.75 -10.27 7.85
C LYS A 97 -2.24 -9.69 6.52
N TYR A 98 -1.35 -9.52 5.55
CA TYR A 98 -1.64 -8.85 4.27
C TYR A 98 -1.52 -9.78 3.07
N LYS A 99 -1.01 -11.00 3.28
CA LYS A 99 -0.73 -11.97 2.23
C LYS A 99 -1.99 -12.38 1.49
N ASP A 100 -3.09 -12.59 2.21
CA ASP A 100 -4.35 -13.10 1.64
C ASP A 100 -5.42 -12.00 1.52
N VAL A 101 -5.08 -10.76 1.86
CA VAL A 101 -5.95 -9.59 1.69
C VAL A 101 -5.87 -9.15 0.22
N PRO A 102 -7.00 -9.05 -0.49
CA PRO A 102 -7.01 -8.57 -1.88
C PRO A 102 -6.44 -7.14 -1.96
N GLY A 103 -5.35 -6.96 -2.69
CA GLY A 103 -4.78 -5.66 -3.03
C GLY A 103 -5.40 -5.18 -4.33
N MET A 104 -6.67 -4.77 -4.31
CA MET A 104 -7.38 -4.45 -5.55
C MET A 104 -6.65 -3.40 -6.42
N ASN A 105 -6.39 -3.80 -7.67
CA ASN A 105 -5.92 -3.14 -8.90
C ASN A 105 -4.79 -2.11 -8.83
N TYR A 106 -3.69 -2.45 -9.50
CA TYR A 106 -2.68 -1.53 -10.04
C TYR A 106 -2.84 -1.28 -11.53
N ILE A 107 -3.79 -1.96 -12.16
CA ILE A 107 -4.06 -1.93 -13.57
C ILE A 107 -5.56 -2.11 -13.69
N ALA A 108 -6.28 -1.08 -14.12
CA ALA A 108 -7.60 -1.27 -14.68
C ALA A 108 -7.49 -1.10 -16.19
N MET A 109 -8.10 -2.06 -16.89
CA MET A 109 -8.32 -2.13 -18.33
C MET A 109 -7.23 -2.88 -19.11
N ASN A 110 -7.43 -4.19 -19.21
CA ASN A 110 -7.75 -4.69 -20.54
C ASN A 110 -9.19 -5.22 -20.48
N THR A 111 -10.09 -4.46 -21.10
CA THR A 111 -11.30 -4.92 -21.81
C THR A 111 -11.92 -6.24 -21.37
N VAL A 112 -13.06 -6.17 -20.66
CA VAL A 112 -14.21 -7.11 -20.68
C VAL A 112 -13.99 -8.61 -20.41
N GLU A 113 -12.78 -9.16 -20.46
CA GLU A 113 -12.50 -10.51 -20.02
C GLU A 113 -12.32 -10.49 -18.50
N MET A 114 -13.15 -11.27 -17.81
CA MET A 114 -13.09 -11.46 -16.36
C MET A 114 -11.63 -11.71 -15.96
N GLN A 115 -10.95 -10.69 -15.42
CA GLN A 115 -9.67 -10.89 -14.77
C GLN A 115 -9.92 -11.92 -13.67
N VAL A 116 -9.46 -13.15 -13.88
CA VAL A 116 -9.59 -14.23 -12.91
C VAL A 116 -9.09 -13.68 -11.59
N ILE A 117 -9.90 -13.70 -10.52
CA ILE A 117 -9.59 -13.05 -9.23
C ILE A 117 -8.22 -13.48 -8.66
N ARG A 118 -7.75 -14.69 -9.02
CA ARG A 118 -6.41 -15.23 -8.76
C ARG A 118 -5.26 -14.41 -9.39
N SER A 119 -5.63 -13.47 -10.27
CA SER A 119 -4.98 -12.35 -10.98
C SER A 119 -4.33 -11.24 -10.19
N LEU A 120 -4.97 -10.91 -9.08
CA LEU A 120 -4.80 -9.59 -8.49
C LEU A 120 -3.60 -9.57 -7.55
N PRO A 121 -2.83 -8.46 -7.52
CA PRO A 121 -1.81 -8.30 -6.51
C PRO A 121 -2.47 -8.30 -5.13
N THR A 122 -1.83 -8.93 -4.15
CA THR A 122 -2.30 -8.89 -2.77
C THR A 122 -1.93 -7.58 -2.10
N GLN A 123 -2.53 -7.25 -0.96
CA GLN A 123 -2.18 -6.03 -0.23
C GLN A 123 -0.70 -6.03 0.18
N LEU A 124 -0.15 -7.22 0.49
CA LEU A 124 1.29 -7.41 0.71
C LEU A 124 2.11 -7.02 -0.52
N GLU A 125 1.69 -7.46 -1.72
CA GLU A 125 2.39 -7.17 -2.97
C GLU A 125 2.32 -5.69 -3.32
N TYR A 126 1.16 -5.05 -3.07
CA TYR A 126 1.03 -3.60 -3.17
C TYR A 126 2.06 -2.87 -2.29
N TYR A 127 2.13 -3.21 -1.00
CA TYR A 127 3.09 -2.58 -0.10
C TYR A 127 4.55 -2.82 -0.50
N LYS A 128 4.84 -4.01 -1.01
CA LYS A 128 6.14 -4.35 -1.59
C LYS A 128 6.48 -3.47 -2.80
N VAL A 129 5.53 -3.24 -3.71
CA VAL A 129 5.69 -2.35 -4.87
C VAL A 129 5.95 -0.91 -4.43
N VAL A 130 5.16 -0.38 -3.49
CA VAL A 130 5.31 1.00 -2.99
C VAL A 130 6.69 1.17 -2.35
N LYS A 131 7.06 0.24 -1.45
CA LYS A 131 8.36 0.26 -0.78
C LYS A 131 9.50 0.27 -1.80
N TYR A 132 9.46 -0.65 -2.75
CA TYR A 132 10.53 -0.80 -3.73
C TYR A 132 10.62 0.37 -4.70
N SER A 133 9.50 0.85 -5.23
CA SER A 133 9.49 1.95 -6.20
C SER A 133 9.94 3.26 -5.56
N LEU A 134 9.31 3.65 -4.44
CA LEU A 134 9.46 5.00 -3.91
C LEU A 134 10.69 5.16 -3.00
N PHE A 135 11.15 4.09 -2.36
CA PHE A 135 12.21 4.18 -1.34
C PHE A 135 13.48 3.41 -1.67
N ILE A 136 13.40 2.34 -2.49
CA ILE A 136 14.59 1.57 -2.89
C ILE A 136 15.12 2.10 -4.23
N LEU A 137 14.27 2.12 -5.26
CA LEU A 137 14.62 2.69 -6.58
C LEU A 137 14.48 4.20 -6.64
N ASN A 138 13.81 4.80 -5.65
CA ASN A 138 13.59 6.24 -5.55
C ASN A 138 12.90 6.85 -6.79
N LYS A 139 12.00 6.10 -7.44
CA LYS A 139 11.21 6.56 -8.59
C LYS A 139 10.13 7.57 -8.18
N ASP A 140 9.68 8.36 -9.15
CA ASP A 140 8.56 9.30 -9.00
C ASP A 140 7.22 8.71 -9.49
N GLU A 141 7.21 7.40 -9.72
CA GLU A 141 6.07 6.60 -10.13
C GLU A 141 6.16 5.21 -9.51
N LEU A 142 5.01 4.56 -9.36
CA LEU A 142 4.94 3.18 -8.89
C LEU A 142 5.15 2.22 -10.07
N ILE A 143 6.05 1.26 -9.91
CA ILE A 143 6.27 0.25 -10.95
C ILE A 143 5.22 -0.86 -10.84
N ARG A 144 4.85 -1.45 -11.97
CA ARG A 144 3.94 -2.60 -11.97
C ARG A 144 4.55 -3.80 -11.23
N PRO A 145 3.75 -4.65 -10.56
CA PRO A 145 4.24 -5.81 -9.83
C PRO A 145 5.15 -6.75 -10.66
N GLU A 146 4.85 -6.97 -11.93
CA GLU A 146 5.65 -7.76 -12.89
C GLU A 146 7.07 -7.22 -13.07
N ASN A 147 7.24 -5.90 -12.90
CA ASN A 147 8.51 -5.22 -13.04
C ASN A 147 9.32 -5.25 -11.74
N VAL A 148 8.74 -5.71 -10.62
CA VAL A 148 9.43 -5.85 -9.33
C VAL A 148 10.21 -7.18 -9.29
N PRO A 149 11.56 -7.18 -9.23
CA PRO A 149 12.36 -8.39 -9.39
C PRO A 149 11.99 -9.53 -8.44
N PHE A 150 11.69 -9.21 -7.18
CA PHE A 150 11.38 -10.20 -6.14
C PHE A 150 9.90 -10.62 -6.09
N LEU A 151 9.06 -10.14 -7.01
CA LEU A 151 7.68 -10.60 -7.20
C LEU A 151 7.50 -11.50 -8.43
N ARG A 152 8.48 -11.55 -9.33
CA ARG A 152 8.43 -12.28 -10.62
C ARG A 152 8.20 -13.80 -10.50
N TYR A 153 8.53 -14.42 -9.38
CA TYR A 153 8.38 -15.88 -9.20
C TYR A 153 6.92 -16.36 -9.30
N LYS A 154 5.94 -15.49 -9.00
CA LYS A 154 4.51 -15.82 -9.13
C LYS A 154 4.00 -15.81 -10.57
N GLU A 155 4.64 -15.07 -11.46
CA GLU A 155 4.23 -15.03 -12.87
C GLU A 155 4.51 -16.36 -13.58
N LYS A 156 5.64 -17.00 -13.25
CA LYS A 156 5.98 -18.34 -13.76
C LYS A 156 4.95 -19.40 -13.34
N LEU A 157 4.29 -19.21 -12.18
CA LEU A 157 3.21 -20.09 -11.73
C LEU A 157 1.89 -19.86 -12.49
N ARG A 158 1.64 -18.65 -13.00
CA ARG A 158 0.46 -18.34 -13.82
C ARG A 158 0.54 -18.83 -15.25
N LYS A 159 1.74 -18.87 -15.84
CA LYS A 159 1.96 -19.30 -17.22
C LYS A 159 2.04 -20.83 -17.41
N ARG A 160 1.81 -21.64 -16.36
CA ARG A 160 1.70 -23.09 -16.56
C ARG A 160 0.43 -23.35 -17.38
N PRO A 161 0.51 -24.05 -18.53
CA PRO A 161 -0.66 -24.41 -19.28
C PRO A 161 -1.58 -25.21 -18.36
N THR A 162 -2.85 -24.79 -18.27
CA THR A 162 -3.91 -25.69 -17.83
C THR A 162 -3.83 -26.90 -18.75
N SER A 163 -3.39 -28.03 -18.19
CA SER A 163 -3.31 -29.32 -18.88
C SER A 163 -4.57 -29.50 -19.74
N PRO A 164 -4.45 -29.83 -21.04
CA PRO A 164 -5.57 -30.34 -21.79
C PRO A 164 -5.81 -31.73 -21.20
N PHE A 165 -6.69 -31.83 -20.21
CA PHE A 165 -7.24 -33.12 -19.83
C PHE A 165 -7.92 -33.67 -21.09
N LYS A 166 -7.31 -34.75 -21.61
CA LYS A 166 -7.85 -35.65 -22.63
C LYS A 166 -9.11 -36.34 -22.13
#